data_AF-H0XZY7-F1
#
_entry.id   AF-H0XZY7-F1
#
_cell.length_a   1.000
_cell.length_b   1.000
_cell.length_c   1.000
_cell.angle_alpha   90.00
_cell.angle_beta   90.00
_cell.angle_gamma   90.00
#
_symmetry.space_group_name_H-M   'P 1'
#
loop_
_entity.id
_entity.type
_entity.pdbx_description
1 polymer ?
#
loop_
_entity_poly.entity_id
_entity_poly.type
_entity_poly.pdbx_seq_one_letter_code
_entity_poly.pdbx_strand_id
1 'polypeptide(L)'
;WSQLSLLPVPYLKEHVQTDEYGLCQCCKALIEFTKPFVEEVIEDKENSLENEKLKDELLKFCFKSLKCPLLKAQFLEQSEAGNDRFRCFGSEIICFLSAIGHPFSKMIFNHGRKKRTWDYLEFEEEEDKQLADSMASLAYLVFVQGISIDQLPMVLSPLYLLQFNMGHIDVFLQRTEESVFPKGLDLLENGLLRIEDNSLLYHYLEIKSFLAVPQGKKSLAMLQLYINKLDSQGKYTLFRCLLNTSNHSGVEAFIIQNIKNQIDTSLKRTYNNKWFTGPQLISLLDLVLSLPDGAETDLLQNSDRIMASLNLLRYLVIKDNENDNQTGLWTELRKIENNFLKSLHTGLNMSKAHYEAEIKKNQEKSQEVQKSEDLCSITIGGEDLPKMPPEMQLKVLHSALFTFDLIESVLARVEELIEIKTKATSEENIGIK
;
A
#
# COMPACT_ATOMS: atom_id res chain seq x y z
N TRP A 1 -14.83 2.93 32.41
CA TRP A 1 -14.08 2.87 31.13
C TRP A 1 -12.60 3.21 31.29
N SER A 2 -12.20 4.33 31.93
CA SER A 2 -10.80 4.80 31.96
C SER A 2 -9.77 3.79 32.53
N GLN A 3 -10.17 2.94 33.48
CA GLN A 3 -9.29 1.87 33.99
C GLN A 3 -9.21 0.68 33.02
N LEU A 4 -10.30 0.36 32.34
CA LEU A 4 -10.37 -0.74 31.38
C LEU A 4 -9.48 -0.47 30.16
N SER A 5 -9.44 0.78 29.68
CA SER A 5 -8.65 1.17 28.51
C SER A 5 -7.14 1.05 28.71
N LEU A 6 -6.67 0.86 29.96
CA LEU A 6 -5.27 0.63 30.29
C LEU A 6 -4.86 -0.84 30.15
N LEU A 7 -5.83 -1.77 30.12
CA LEU A 7 -5.55 -3.19 29.98
C LEU A 7 -5.07 -3.50 28.54
N PRO A 8 -4.05 -4.36 28.37
CA PRO A 8 -3.60 -4.74 27.04
C PRO A 8 -4.69 -5.54 26.32
N VAL A 9 -4.90 -5.23 25.05
CA VAL A 9 -5.84 -5.99 24.21
C VAL A 9 -5.11 -7.23 23.68
N PRO A 10 -5.56 -8.45 24.00
CA PRO A 10 -4.89 -9.67 23.57
C PRO A 10 -4.96 -9.81 22.05
N TYR A 11 -3.80 -10.10 21.45
CA TYR A 11 -3.63 -10.23 20.00
C TYR A 11 -3.73 -11.69 19.53
N LEU A 12 -3.21 -12.64 20.31
CA LEU A 12 -3.21 -14.07 19.99
C LEU A 12 -4.47 -14.76 20.53
N LYS A 13 -4.99 -15.75 19.78
CA LYS A 13 -6.16 -16.55 20.18
C LYS A 13 -5.99 -17.14 21.59
N GLU A 14 -4.80 -17.63 21.90
CA GLU A 14 -4.46 -18.22 23.19
C GLU A 14 -4.59 -17.19 24.33
N HIS A 15 -4.13 -15.96 24.12
CA HIS A 15 -4.24 -14.88 25.12
C HIS A 15 -5.68 -14.41 25.33
N VAL A 16 -6.53 -14.46 24.29
CA VAL A 16 -7.97 -14.16 24.42
C VAL A 16 -8.66 -15.24 25.27
N GLN A 17 -8.24 -16.50 25.14
CA GLN A 17 -8.81 -17.62 25.90
C GLN A 17 -8.37 -17.60 27.37
N THR A 18 -7.07 -17.39 27.62
CA THR A 18 -6.54 -17.30 28.99
C THR A 18 -7.01 -16.05 29.72
N ASP A 19 -7.22 -14.93 28.99
CA ASP A 19 -7.69 -13.65 29.51
C ASP A 19 -6.94 -13.23 30.78
N GLU A 20 -5.60 -13.28 30.74
CA GLU A 20 -4.72 -13.09 31.90
C GLU A 20 -5.00 -11.77 32.66
N TYR A 21 -5.27 -10.70 31.92
CA TYR A 21 -5.59 -9.38 32.47
C TYR A 21 -7.09 -9.16 32.72
N GLY A 22 -7.92 -10.17 32.45
CA GLY A 22 -9.37 -10.15 32.68
C GLY A 22 -10.15 -9.19 31.78
N LEU A 23 -9.58 -8.70 30.68
CA LEU A 23 -10.22 -7.72 29.80
C LEU A 23 -11.53 -8.25 29.22
N CYS A 24 -11.57 -9.51 28.77
CA CYS A 24 -12.77 -10.08 28.16
C CYS A 24 -13.88 -10.26 29.20
N GLN A 25 -13.53 -10.75 30.40
CA GLN A 25 -14.47 -10.83 31.53
C GLN A 25 -15.02 -9.47 31.92
N CYS A 26 -14.16 -8.45 31.99
CA CYS A 26 -14.58 -7.08 32.27
C CYS A 26 -15.49 -6.51 31.18
N CYS A 27 -15.21 -6.77 29.90
CA CYS A 27 -16.10 -6.39 28.79
C CYS A 27 -17.49 -7.01 28.95
N LYS A 28 -17.57 -8.30 29.29
CA LYS A 28 -18.86 -8.97 29.55
C LYS A 28 -19.60 -8.35 30.74
N ALA A 29 -18.90 -8.15 31.86
CA ALA A 29 -19.48 -7.53 33.06
C ALA A 29 -19.96 -6.10 32.79
N LEU A 30 -19.27 -5.35 31.93
CA LEU A 30 -19.69 -4.02 31.51
C LEU A 30 -20.99 -4.04 30.69
N ILE A 31 -21.17 -5.02 29.80
CA ILE A 31 -22.45 -5.18 29.09
C ILE A 31 -23.58 -5.47 30.10
N GLU A 32 -23.36 -6.40 31.03
CA GLU A 32 -24.35 -6.73 32.06
C GLU A 32 -24.68 -5.53 32.96
N PHE A 33 -23.69 -4.70 33.28
CA PHE A 33 -23.87 -3.46 34.04
C PHE A 33 -24.61 -2.38 33.25
N THR A 34 -24.29 -2.20 31.97
CA THR A 34 -24.84 -1.12 31.15
C THR A 34 -26.26 -1.42 30.65
N LYS A 35 -26.60 -2.69 30.46
CA LYS A 35 -27.87 -3.11 29.86
C LYS A 35 -29.12 -2.56 30.56
N PRO A 36 -29.25 -2.55 31.90
CA PRO A 36 -30.41 -1.95 32.58
C PRO A 36 -30.60 -0.46 32.29
N PHE A 37 -29.52 0.30 32.15
CA PHE A 37 -29.60 1.73 31.81
C PHE A 37 -30.07 1.97 30.37
N VAL A 38 -29.75 1.05 29.45
CA VAL A 38 -30.24 1.10 28.08
C VAL A 38 -31.73 0.74 28.03
N GLU A 39 -32.15 -0.25 28.81
CA GLU A 39 -33.56 -0.64 28.94
C GLU A 39 -34.41 0.51 29.52
N GLU A 40 -33.89 1.24 30.52
CA GLU A 40 -34.53 2.45 31.08
C GLU A 40 -34.81 3.52 30.01
N VAL A 41 -33.84 3.77 29.13
CA VAL A 41 -33.99 4.71 28.01
C VAL A 41 -35.03 4.26 26.98
N ILE A 42 -35.18 2.95 26.76
CA ILE A 42 -36.17 2.40 25.82
C ILE A 42 -37.59 2.53 26.38
N GLU A 43 -37.76 2.29 27.68
CA GLU A 43 -39.08 2.28 28.34
C GLU A 43 -39.64 3.69 28.60
N ASP A 44 -38.77 4.69 28.77
CA ASP A 44 -39.17 6.06 29.03
C ASP A 44 -39.79 6.72 27.76
N LYS A 45 -41.09 7.02 27.85
CA LYS A 45 -41.87 7.67 26.78
C LYS A 45 -41.84 9.20 26.88
N GLU A 46 -41.36 9.76 27.98
CA GLU A 46 -41.24 11.21 28.15
C GLU A 46 -39.81 11.65 27.81
N ASN A 47 -39.68 12.65 26.94
CA ASN A 47 -38.38 13.27 26.64
C ASN A 47 -37.94 14.15 27.82
N SER A 48 -37.67 13.54 28.97
CA SER A 48 -37.12 14.23 30.13
C SER A 48 -35.67 14.65 29.87
N LEU A 49 -35.26 15.77 30.46
CA LEU A 49 -33.89 16.27 30.32
C LEU A 49 -32.86 15.28 30.88
N GLU A 50 -33.22 14.54 31.92
CA GLU A 50 -32.41 13.49 32.53
C GLU A 50 -32.23 12.28 31.61
N ASN A 51 -33.28 11.86 30.90
CA ASN A 51 -33.20 10.78 29.91
C ASN A 51 -32.30 11.17 28.73
N GLU A 52 -32.36 12.41 28.26
CA GLU A 52 -31.46 12.90 27.22
C GLU A 52 -29.98 12.92 27.67
N LYS A 53 -29.70 13.31 28.92
CA LYS A 53 -28.34 13.20 29.48
C LYS A 53 -27.87 11.76 29.59
N LEU A 54 -28.76 10.84 29.98
CA LEU A 54 -28.45 9.42 30.05
C LEU A 54 -28.13 8.83 28.67
N LYS A 55 -28.92 9.17 27.65
CA LYS A 55 -28.64 8.82 26.24
C LYS A 55 -27.26 9.31 25.80
N ASP A 56 -26.90 10.55 26.14
CA ASP A 56 -25.60 11.12 25.79
C ASP A 56 -24.43 10.38 26.47
N GLU A 57 -24.55 10.05 27.75
CA GLU A 57 -23.51 9.27 28.46
C GLU A 57 -23.40 7.83 27.95
N LEU A 58 -24.53 7.18 27.59
CA LEU A 58 -24.55 5.87 26.95
C LEU A 58 -23.92 5.92 25.55
N LEU A 59 -24.17 6.97 24.78
CA LEU A 59 -23.57 7.18 23.47
C LEU A 59 -22.04 7.36 23.59
N LYS A 60 -21.59 8.20 24.54
CA LYS A 60 -20.16 8.36 24.86
C LYS A 60 -19.53 7.02 25.26
N PHE A 61 -20.20 6.22 26.08
CA PHE A 61 -19.74 4.88 26.44
C PHE A 61 -19.60 3.95 25.22
N CYS A 62 -20.56 3.98 24.29
CA CYS A 62 -20.52 3.19 23.07
C CYS A 62 -19.33 3.58 22.19
N PHE A 63 -19.10 4.88 21.95
CA PHE A 63 -17.94 5.35 21.17
C PHE A 63 -16.62 4.97 21.85
N LYS A 64 -16.53 5.19 23.16
CA LYS A 64 -15.38 4.77 23.97
C LYS A 64 -15.09 3.27 23.81
N SER A 65 -16.12 2.42 23.83
CA SER A 65 -16.01 0.97 23.64
C SER A 65 -15.61 0.56 22.21
N LEU A 66 -16.13 1.27 21.20
CA LEU A 66 -15.74 1.09 19.79
C LEU A 66 -14.27 1.44 19.55
N LYS A 67 -13.80 2.56 20.11
CA LYS A 67 -12.39 2.96 20.05
C LYS A 67 -11.49 2.01 20.84
N CYS A 68 -11.88 1.60 22.04
CA CYS A 68 -11.12 0.67 22.86
C CYS A 68 -12.07 -0.20 23.72
N PRO A 69 -11.99 -1.54 23.63
CA PRO A 69 -10.89 -2.33 23.02
C PRO A 69 -11.07 -2.67 21.53
N LEU A 70 -12.25 -2.43 20.94
CA LEU A 70 -12.64 -3.05 19.66
C LEU A 70 -11.76 -2.65 18.47
N LEU A 71 -11.21 -1.44 18.45
CA LEU A 71 -10.27 -1.01 17.40
C LEU A 71 -9.02 -1.90 17.34
N LYS A 72 -8.53 -2.40 18.47
CA LYS A 72 -7.31 -3.23 18.56
C LYS A 72 -7.59 -4.73 18.62
N ALA A 73 -8.80 -5.13 19.02
CA ALA A 73 -9.18 -6.53 19.18
C ALA A 73 -9.03 -7.33 17.87
N GLN A 74 -8.46 -8.53 17.93
CA GLN A 74 -8.49 -9.47 16.82
C GLN A 74 -9.76 -10.31 16.88
N PHE A 75 -10.28 -10.70 15.71
CA PHE A 75 -11.50 -11.48 15.59
C PHE A 75 -11.19 -12.84 14.99
N LEU A 76 -11.90 -13.87 15.46
CA LEU A 76 -11.80 -15.22 14.91
C LEU A 76 -12.39 -15.28 13.49
N GLU A 77 -11.89 -16.22 12.68
CA GLU A 77 -12.47 -16.50 11.37
C GLU A 77 -13.96 -16.85 11.51
N GLN A 78 -14.76 -16.54 10.48
CA GLN A 78 -16.22 -16.67 10.52
C GLN A 78 -16.71 -18.09 10.89
N SER A 79 -15.89 -19.13 10.64
CA SER A 79 -16.14 -20.53 11.00
C SER A 79 -16.14 -20.80 12.51
N GLU A 80 -15.44 -19.98 13.32
CA GLU A 80 -15.29 -20.11 14.78
C GLU A 80 -16.00 -18.97 15.55
N ALA A 81 -16.71 -18.10 14.83
CA ALA A 81 -17.12 -16.79 15.32
C ALA A 81 -18.24 -16.78 16.38
N GLY A 82 -18.78 -17.94 16.75
CA GLY A 82 -19.77 -18.08 17.84
C GLY A 82 -19.17 -17.97 19.24
N ASN A 83 -17.86 -18.18 19.40
CA ASN A 83 -17.16 -18.13 20.69
C ASN A 83 -16.29 -16.87 20.87
N ASP A 84 -16.36 -15.93 19.93
CA ASP A 84 -15.53 -14.72 19.97
C ASP A 84 -16.11 -13.67 20.94
N ARG A 85 -15.42 -13.49 22.07
CA ARG A 85 -15.84 -12.59 23.15
C ARG A 85 -15.87 -11.13 22.70
N PHE A 86 -14.95 -10.69 21.83
CA PHE A 86 -14.94 -9.32 21.33
C PHE A 86 -16.01 -9.11 20.26
N ARG A 87 -16.35 -10.15 19.48
CA ARG A 87 -17.50 -10.10 18.57
C ARG A 87 -18.81 -9.94 19.32
N CYS A 88 -19.02 -10.71 20.39
CA CYS A 88 -20.19 -10.55 21.26
C CYS A 88 -20.24 -9.14 21.87
N PHE A 89 -19.11 -8.66 22.42
CA PHE A 89 -19.03 -7.30 22.96
C PHE A 89 -19.37 -6.24 21.91
N GLY A 90 -18.80 -6.34 20.70
CA GLY A 90 -19.10 -5.43 19.59
C GLY A 90 -20.57 -5.47 19.15
N SER A 91 -21.17 -6.66 19.11
CA SER A 91 -22.60 -6.83 18.81
C SER A 91 -23.50 -6.10 19.81
N GLU A 92 -23.24 -6.28 21.11
CA GLU A 92 -24.04 -5.64 22.16
C GLU A 92 -23.88 -4.11 22.13
N ILE A 93 -22.67 -3.59 21.89
CA ILE A 93 -22.45 -2.14 21.73
C ILE A 93 -23.24 -1.59 20.52
N ILE A 94 -23.28 -2.30 19.39
CA ILE A 94 -24.08 -1.89 18.21
C ILE A 94 -25.59 -1.95 18.50
N CYS A 95 -26.04 -2.95 19.28
CA CYS A 95 -27.41 -3.03 19.77
C CYS A 95 -27.76 -1.84 20.67
N PHE A 96 -26.88 -1.48 21.62
CA PHE A 96 -27.07 -0.32 22.49
C PHE A 96 -27.19 0.97 21.70
N LEU A 97 -26.32 1.21 20.71
CA LEU A 97 -26.43 2.38 19.80
C LEU A 97 -27.80 2.47 19.14
N SER A 98 -28.31 1.34 18.65
CA SER A 98 -29.62 1.28 18.00
C SER A 98 -30.76 1.53 18.99
N ALA A 99 -30.66 0.98 20.20
CA ALA A 99 -31.63 1.16 21.27
C ALA A 99 -31.75 2.62 21.75
N ILE A 100 -30.63 3.33 21.88
CA ILE A 100 -30.64 4.74 22.31
C ILE A 100 -31.04 5.73 21.20
N GLY A 101 -31.46 5.25 20.02
CA GLY A 101 -31.93 6.08 18.91
C GLY A 101 -30.87 6.49 17.89
N HIS A 102 -29.65 5.96 18.03
CA HIS A 102 -28.50 6.23 17.19
C HIS A 102 -28.11 4.98 16.35
N PRO A 103 -28.99 4.47 15.46
CA PRO A 103 -28.69 3.24 14.72
C PRO A 103 -27.44 3.43 13.87
N PHE A 104 -26.58 2.40 13.87
CA PHE A 104 -25.26 2.46 13.22
C PHE A 104 -25.37 2.83 11.73
N SER A 105 -26.44 2.42 11.04
CA SER A 105 -26.67 2.73 9.63
C SER A 105 -26.74 4.25 9.40
N LYS A 106 -27.45 5.00 10.26
CA LYS A 106 -27.48 6.47 10.20
C LYS A 106 -26.12 7.07 10.57
N MET A 107 -25.46 6.53 11.60
CA MET A 107 -24.17 7.04 12.08
C MET A 107 -23.09 6.93 11.01
N ILE A 108 -22.96 5.75 10.43
CA ILE A 108 -22.04 5.44 9.33
C ILE A 108 -22.34 6.43 8.19
N PHE A 109 -23.52 6.39 7.56
CA PHE A 109 -23.76 7.22 6.35
C PHE A 109 -23.74 8.75 6.54
N ASN A 110 -23.89 9.25 7.77
CA ASN A 110 -23.85 10.69 8.05
C ASN A 110 -22.46 11.20 8.49
N HIS A 111 -21.52 10.31 8.85
CA HIS A 111 -20.18 10.70 9.25
C HIS A 111 -19.43 11.36 8.07
N GLY A 112 -18.84 12.53 8.30
CA GLY A 112 -18.12 13.31 7.28
C GLY A 112 -18.98 14.17 6.35
N ARG A 113 -20.31 14.19 6.51
CA ARG A 113 -21.18 15.14 5.77
C ARG A 113 -21.22 16.51 6.47
N LYS A 114 -21.29 17.60 5.69
CA LYS A 114 -21.33 19.00 6.16
C LYS A 114 -22.45 19.34 7.16
N LYS A 115 -23.47 18.49 7.29
CA LYS A 115 -24.57 18.63 8.24
C LYS A 115 -24.55 17.39 9.16
N ARG A 116 -23.88 17.51 10.30
CA ARG A 116 -23.94 16.49 11.36
C ARG A 116 -25.40 16.42 11.80
N THR A 117 -26.02 15.24 11.83
CA THR A 117 -27.36 15.05 12.45
C THR A 117 -27.25 14.87 13.98
N TRP A 118 -26.04 14.94 14.51
CA TRP A 118 -25.72 14.78 15.92
C TRP A 118 -25.36 16.17 16.46
N ASP A 119 -26.36 17.03 16.64
CA ASP A 119 -26.17 18.43 17.07
C ASP A 119 -25.69 18.55 18.54
N TYR A 120 -25.55 17.44 19.27
CA TYR A 120 -25.43 17.43 20.73
C TYR A 120 -24.02 17.20 21.28
N LEU A 121 -23.02 16.96 20.43
CA LEU A 121 -21.65 16.74 20.86
C LEU A 121 -20.75 17.80 20.20
N GLU A 122 -20.67 18.95 20.84
CA GLU A 122 -19.57 19.91 20.62
C GLU A 122 -18.28 19.25 21.12
N PHE A 123 -17.68 18.45 20.25
CA PHE A 123 -16.40 17.81 20.50
C PHE A 123 -15.27 18.81 20.26
N GLU A 124 -14.32 18.91 21.18
CA GLU A 124 -13.05 19.61 20.92
C GLU A 124 -12.25 18.88 19.81
N GLU A 125 -11.28 19.54 19.15
CA GLU A 125 -10.52 18.95 18.02
C GLU A 125 -9.90 17.57 18.34
N GLU A 126 -9.51 17.36 19.60
CA GLU A 126 -8.93 16.11 20.08
C GLU A 126 -9.96 14.98 20.23
N GLU A 127 -11.25 15.31 20.34
CA GLU A 127 -12.40 14.41 20.39
C GLU A 127 -12.90 14.00 18.99
N ASP A 128 -12.79 14.88 17.99
CA ASP A 128 -13.08 14.55 16.58
C ASP A 128 -12.19 13.39 16.06
N LYS A 129 -10.92 13.34 16.49
CA LYS A 129 -10.02 12.19 16.19
C LYS A 129 -10.47 10.90 16.90
N GLN A 130 -11.03 11.00 18.10
CA GLN A 130 -11.54 9.83 18.83
C GLN A 130 -12.83 9.29 18.21
N LEU A 131 -13.67 10.19 17.68
CA LEU A 131 -14.84 9.82 16.92
C LEU A 131 -14.45 9.09 15.63
N ALA A 132 -13.45 9.60 14.89
CA ALA A 132 -12.94 8.95 13.69
C ALA A 132 -12.47 7.50 13.95
N ASP A 133 -11.74 7.27 15.04
CA ASP A 133 -11.32 5.92 15.47
C ASP A 133 -12.52 5.01 15.78
N SER A 134 -13.50 5.54 16.52
CA SER A 134 -14.71 4.81 16.89
C SER A 134 -15.53 4.42 15.66
N MET A 135 -15.65 5.35 14.70
CA MET A 135 -16.38 5.14 13.46
C MET A 135 -15.65 4.18 12.50
N ALA A 136 -14.31 4.23 12.45
CA ALA A 136 -13.52 3.26 11.68
C ALA A 136 -13.67 1.85 12.27
N SER A 137 -13.62 1.73 13.60
CA SER A 137 -13.89 0.46 14.31
C SER A 137 -15.29 -0.07 14.00
N LEU A 138 -16.31 0.79 14.07
CA LEU A 138 -17.68 0.44 13.74
C LEU A 138 -17.82 -0.03 12.27
N ALA A 139 -17.21 0.67 11.32
CA ALA A 139 -17.22 0.28 9.91
C ALA A 139 -16.58 -1.11 9.71
N TYR A 140 -15.46 -1.39 10.37
CA TYR A 140 -14.83 -2.71 10.32
C TYR A 140 -15.72 -3.82 10.89
N LEU A 141 -16.34 -3.60 12.05
CA LEU A 141 -17.26 -4.57 12.67
C LEU A 141 -18.47 -4.89 11.78
N VAL A 142 -19.02 -3.89 11.11
CA VAL A 142 -20.19 -4.06 10.25
C VAL A 142 -19.81 -4.70 8.92
N PHE A 143 -18.84 -4.13 8.19
CA PHE A 143 -18.56 -4.53 6.80
C PHE A 143 -17.63 -5.74 6.68
N VAL A 144 -16.68 -5.92 7.61
CA VAL A 144 -15.74 -7.04 7.60
C VAL A 144 -16.23 -8.18 8.50
N GLN A 145 -16.61 -7.89 9.74
CA GLN A 145 -17.08 -8.92 10.70
C GLN A 145 -18.55 -9.30 10.52
N GLY A 146 -19.30 -8.57 9.68
CA GLY A 146 -20.68 -8.86 9.34
C GLY A 146 -21.66 -8.68 10.49
N ILE A 147 -21.30 -7.92 11.53
CA ILE A 147 -22.16 -7.72 12.71
C ILE A 147 -23.32 -6.80 12.33
N SER A 148 -24.55 -7.27 12.56
CA SER A 148 -25.80 -6.55 12.27
C SER A 148 -25.91 -6.05 10.82
N ILE A 149 -25.21 -6.69 9.87
CA ILE A 149 -25.15 -6.26 8.47
C ILE A 149 -26.52 -6.34 7.78
N ASP A 150 -27.42 -7.18 8.28
CA ASP A 150 -28.81 -7.35 7.87
C ASP A 150 -29.66 -6.08 8.04
N GLN A 151 -29.23 -5.15 8.90
CA GLN A 151 -29.91 -3.87 9.11
C GLN A 151 -29.55 -2.80 8.07
N LEU A 152 -28.57 -3.07 7.19
CA LEU A 152 -28.20 -2.16 6.10
C LEU A 152 -29.13 -2.31 4.88
N PRO A 153 -29.44 -1.22 4.17
CA PRO A 153 -30.21 -1.31 2.93
C PRO A 153 -29.49 -2.18 1.88
N MET A 154 -30.19 -3.18 1.33
CA MET A 154 -29.67 -4.11 0.30
C MET A 154 -29.40 -3.45 -1.08
N VAL A 155 -29.76 -2.17 -1.27
CA VAL A 155 -29.70 -1.45 -2.57
C VAL A 155 -28.36 -0.72 -2.78
N LEU A 156 -27.40 -0.87 -1.87
CA LEU A 156 -26.15 -0.11 -1.93
C LEU A 156 -25.17 -0.69 -2.96
N SER A 157 -24.76 0.14 -3.91
CA SER A 157 -23.72 -0.21 -4.89
C SER A 157 -22.37 -0.44 -4.20
N PRO A 158 -21.56 -1.45 -4.63
CA PRO A 158 -20.21 -1.66 -4.11
C PRO A 158 -19.31 -0.42 -4.17
N LEU A 159 -19.45 0.37 -5.24
CA LEU A 159 -18.72 1.63 -5.41
C LEU A 159 -19.09 2.65 -4.32
N TYR A 160 -20.38 2.78 -4.01
CA TYR A 160 -20.86 3.67 -2.96
C TYR A 160 -20.33 3.27 -1.58
N LEU A 161 -20.33 1.97 -1.28
CA LEU A 161 -19.78 1.42 -0.04
C LEU A 161 -18.26 1.64 0.06
N LEU A 162 -17.53 1.49 -1.05
CA LEU A 162 -16.10 1.78 -1.08
C LEU A 162 -15.85 3.27 -0.81
N GLN A 163 -16.49 4.19 -1.55
CA GLN A 163 -16.35 5.65 -1.33
C GLN A 163 -16.56 6.02 0.13
N PHE A 164 -17.63 5.49 0.69
CA PHE A 164 -18.01 5.74 2.06
C PHE A 164 -16.91 5.26 3.03
N ASN A 165 -16.39 4.04 2.83
CA ASN A 165 -15.37 3.47 3.70
C ASN A 165 -13.96 4.04 3.49
N MET A 166 -13.69 4.81 2.42
CA MET A 166 -12.34 5.35 2.15
C MET A 166 -11.79 6.15 3.33
N GLY A 167 -12.61 6.99 3.97
CA GLY A 167 -12.18 7.78 5.14
C GLY A 167 -11.85 6.91 6.36
N HIS A 168 -12.58 5.81 6.55
CA HIS A 168 -12.32 4.86 7.63
C HIS A 168 -11.07 4.01 7.35
N ILE A 169 -10.86 3.62 6.10
CA ILE A 169 -9.64 2.94 5.64
C ILE A 169 -8.43 3.85 5.91
N ASP A 170 -8.51 5.14 5.56
CA ASP A 170 -7.44 6.11 5.82
C ASP A 170 -7.08 6.20 7.32
N VAL A 171 -8.08 6.23 8.21
CA VAL A 171 -7.86 6.20 9.67
C VAL A 171 -7.08 4.96 10.11
N PHE A 172 -7.37 3.78 9.55
CA PHE A 172 -6.63 2.55 9.87
C PHE A 172 -5.21 2.56 9.28
N LEU A 173 -5.03 3.02 8.05
CA LEU A 173 -3.73 2.98 7.36
C LEU A 173 -2.73 4.01 7.88
N GLN A 174 -3.19 5.06 8.55
CA GLN A 174 -2.33 6.02 9.26
C GLN A 174 -1.77 5.48 10.59
N ARG A 175 -2.22 4.30 11.03
CA ARG A 175 -1.82 3.70 12.30
C ARG A 175 -0.61 2.80 12.13
N THR A 176 0.29 2.82 13.11
CA THR A 176 1.50 1.98 13.13
C THR A 176 1.30 0.71 13.95
N GLU A 177 0.20 0.58 14.68
CA GLU A 177 -0.10 -0.61 15.47
C GLU A 177 -0.37 -1.84 14.59
N GLU A 178 0.37 -2.92 14.82
CA GLU A 178 0.26 -4.21 14.09
C GLU A 178 -1.15 -4.82 14.16
N SER A 179 -1.93 -4.51 15.19
CA SER A 179 -3.31 -4.97 15.34
C SER A 179 -4.35 -4.13 14.58
N VAL A 180 -3.99 -2.90 14.19
CA VAL A 180 -4.91 -1.89 13.64
C VAL A 180 -4.71 -1.74 12.14
N PHE A 181 -3.46 -1.63 11.69
CA PHE A 181 -3.13 -1.45 10.27
C PHE A 181 -3.73 -2.54 9.36
N PRO A 182 -3.64 -3.86 9.69
CA PRO A 182 -4.22 -4.91 8.84
C PRO A 182 -5.74 -4.81 8.68
N LYS A 183 -6.46 -4.25 9.66
CA LYS A 183 -7.92 -4.04 9.56
C LYS A 183 -8.29 -3.05 8.47
N GLY A 184 -7.43 -2.04 8.24
CA GLY A 184 -7.58 -1.12 7.11
C GLY A 184 -7.44 -1.83 5.78
N LEU A 185 -6.47 -2.73 5.67
CA LEU A 185 -6.29 -3.57 4.47
C LEU A 185 -7.48 -4.51 4.25
N ASP A 186 -8.00 -5.16 5.31
CA ASP A 186 -9.15 -6.05 5.23
C ASP A 186 -10.43 -5.31 4.81
N LEU A 187 -10.64 -4.11 5.35
CA LEU A 187 -11.78 -3.27 4.99
C LEU A 187 -11.69 -2.80 3.53
N LEU A 188 -10.50 -2.43 3.07
CA LEU A 188 -10.24 -2.09 1.68
C LEU A 188 -10.44 -3.30 0.76
N GLU A 189 -9.91 -4.46 1.14
CA GLU A 189 -10.07 -5.72 0.40
C GLU A 189 -11.53 -6.10 0.24
N ASN A 190 -12.30 -6.08 1.33
CA ASN A 190 -13.74 -6.39 1.30
C ASN A 190 -14.51 -5.46 0.34
N GLY A 191 -14.17 -4.16 0.34
CA GLY A 191 -14.75 -3.19 -0.59
C GLY A 191 -14.38 -3.45 -2.05
N LEU A 192 -13.10 -3.75 -2.33
CA LEU A 192 -12.60 -3.95 -3.69
C LEU A 192 -13.02 -5.28 -4.30
N LEU A 193 -13.15 -6.36 -3.52
CA LEU A 193 -13.51 -7.70 -4.03
C LEU A 193 -14.85 -7.72 -4.77
N ARG A 194 -15.76 -6.80 -4.43
CA ARG A 194 -17.10 -6.69 -5.05
C ARG A 194 -17.13 -5.79 -6.29
N ILE A 195 -16.01 -5.16 -6.63
CA ILE A 195 -15.90 -4.21 -7.75
C ILE A 195 -15.32 -4.96 -8.96
N GLU A 196 -15.87 -4.69 -10.14
CA GLU A 196 -15.36 -5.26 -11.40
C GLU A 196 -13.98 -4.66 -11.75
N ASP A 197 -13.11 -5.46 -12.37
CA ASP A 197 -11.81 -4.96 -12.84
C ASP A 197 -11.97 -3.84 -13.86
N ASN A 198 -11.13 -2.82 -13.77
CA ASN A 198 -11.15 -1.62 -14.63
C ASN A 198 -12.40 -0.73 -14.50
N SER A 199 -13.22 -0.87 -13.46
CA SER A 199 -14.44 -0.07 -13.26
C SER A 199 -14.28 1.09 -12.26
N LEU A 200 -13.20 1.09 -11.46
CA LEU A 200 -12.94 2.13 -10.46
C LEU A 200 -12.30 3.36 -11.13
N LEU A 201 -13.02 4.47 -11.13
CA LEU A 201 -12.60 5.70 -11.82
C LEU A 201 -11.44 6.41 -11.08
N TYR A 202 -10.67 7.22 -11.81
CA TYR A 202 -9.50 7.91 -11.27
C TYR A 202 -9.78 8.84 -10.07
N HIS A 203 -11.00 9.36 -9.88
CA HIS A 203 -11.33 10.24 -8.75
C HIS A 203 -11.33 9.53 -7.40
N TYR A 204 -11.18 8.20 -7.39
CA TYR A 204 -11.03 7.41 -6.17
C TYR A 204 -9.58 7.34 -5.65
N LEU A 205 -8.61 7.93 -6.35
CA LEU A 205 -7.19 7.96 -5.96
C LEU A 205 -6.88 8.85 -4.74
N GLU A 206 -7.88 9.39 -4.04
CA GLU A 206 -7.70 10.39 -2.98
C GLU A 206 -7.15 9.86 -1.64
N ILE A 207 -6.95 8.54 -1.47
CA ILE A 207 -6.35 8.01 -0.24
C ILE A 207 -4.84 8.25 -0.24
N LYS A 208 -4.42 9.36 0.38
CA LYS A 208 -3.00 9.72 0.55
C LYS A 208 -2.22 8.70 1.39
N SER A 209 -2.84 8.06 2.38
CA SER A 209 -2.17 7.08 3.26
C SER A 209 -1.83 5.76 2.57
N PHE A 210 -2.62 5.32 1.59
CA PHE A 210 -2.35 4.07 0.84
C PHE A 210 -1.13 4.18 -0.07
N LEU A 211 -0.75 5.41 -0.43
CA LEU A 211 0.42 5.69 -1.25
C LEU A 211 1.72 5.76 -0.42
N ALA A 212 1.62 5.70 0.91
CA ALA A 212 2.79 5.49 1.76
C ALA A 212 3.26 4.03 1.57
N VAL A 213 4.51 3.87 1.15
CA VAL A 213 5.19 2.63 0.71
C VAL A 213 4.58 1.35 1.30
N PRO A 214 4.03 0.43 0.46
CA PRO A 214 3.46 -0.83 0.92
C PRO A 214 4.47 -1.62 1.76
N GLN A 215 4.25 -1.70 3.07
CA GLN A 215 5.10 -2.49 3.96
C GLN A 215 4.61 -3.95 3.96
N GLY A 216 5.41 -4.86 3.42
CA GLY A 216 5.16 -6.31 3.47
C GLY A 216 4.27 -6.90 2.36
N LYS A 217 4.21 -8.24 2.32
CA LYS A 217 3.57 -9.02 1.23
C LYS A 217 2.07 -8.73 1.07
N LYS A 218 1.33 -8.57 2.17
CA LYS A 218 -0.11 -8.31 2.15
C LYS A 218 -0.42 -6.94 1.53
N SER A 219 0.32 -5.91 1.93
CA SER A 219 0.18 -4.55 1.38
C SER A 219 0.45 -4.50 -0.12
N LEU A 220 1.47 -5.24 -0.61
CA LEU A 220 1.76 -5.34 -2.04
C LEU A 220 0.65 -6.07 -2.82
N ALA A 221 0.11 -7.17 -2.27
CA ALA A 221 -1.02 -7.87 -2.86
C ALA A 221 -2.26 -6.96 -2.94
N MET A 222 -2.49 -6.16 -1.90
CA MET A 222 -3.56 -5.16 -1.86
C MET A 222 -3.36 -4.05 -2.89
N LEU A 223 -2.13 -3.56 -3.08
CA LEU A 223 -1.81 -2.61 -4.15
C LEU A 223 -2.11 -3.21 -5.52
N GLN A 224 -1.76 -4.47 -5.77
CA GLN A 224 -2.09 -5.14 -7.03
C GLN A 224 -3.61 -5.25 -7.24
N LEU A 225 -4.37 -5.63 -6.19
CA LEU A 225 -5.83 -5.69 -6.26
C LEU A 225 -6.41 -4.30 -6.60
N TYR A 226 -5.91 -3.25 -5.94
CA TYR A 226 -6.34 -1.88 -6.20
C TYR A 226 -6.02 -1.45 -7.65
N ILE A 227 -4.81 -1.72 -8.14
CA ILE A 227 -4.42 -1.47 -9.54
C ILE A 227 -5.38 -2.17 -10.50
N ASN A 228 -5.75 -3.42 -10.24
CA ASN A 228 -6.65 -4.18 -11.11
C ASN A 228 -8.07 -3.57 -11.20
N LYS A 229 -8.56 -2.96 -10.10
CA LYS A 229 -9.88 -2.31 -10.08
C LYS A 229 -9.90 -0.98 -10.82
N LEU A 230 -8.79 -0.23 -10.83
CA LEU A 230 -8.71 1.08 -11.47
C LEU A 230 -8.90 1.02 -12.99
N ASP A 231 -9.60 2.01 -13.54
CA ASP A 231 -9.67 2.26 -14.98
C ASP A 231 -8.30 2.67 -15.56
N SER A 232 -8.16 2.74 -16.88
CA SER A 232 -6.86 3.01 -17.51
C SER A 232 -6.26 4.36 -17.10
N GLN A 233 -7.09 5.40 -16.97
CA GLN A 233 -6.64 6.72 -16.53
C GLN A 233 -6.19 6.70 -15.06
N GLY A 234 -6.94 6.01 -14.20
CA GLY A 234 -6.63 5.81 -12.80
C GLY A 234 -5.31 5.07 -12.61
N LYS A 235 -5.08 3.98 -13.36
CA LYS A 235 -3.79 3.28 -13.36
C LYS A 235 -2.64 4.18 -13.79
N TYR A 236 -2.80 4.92 -14.90
CA TYR A 236 -1.77 5.84 -15.39
C TYR A 236 -1.41 6.90 -14.33
N THR A 237 -2.42 7.52 -13.74
CA THR A 237 -2.26 8.54 -12.70
C THR A 237 -1.58 7.99 -11.46
N LEU A 238 -2.01 6.79 -11.01
CA LEU A 238 -1.41 6.10 -9.87
C LEU A 238 0.05 5.76 -10.12
N PHE A 239 0.39 5.18 -11.28
CA PHE A 239 1.77 4.83 -11.61
C PHE A 239 2.67 6.05 -11.66
N ARG A 240 2.20 7.14 -12.28
CA ARG A 240 2.93 8.41 -12.30
C ARG A 240 3.14 8.96 -10.89
N CYS A 241 2.13 8.87 -10.02
CA CYS A 241 2.26 9.31 -8.64
C CYS A 241 3.28 8.46 -7.87
N LEU A 242 3.15 7.13 -7.92
CA LEU A 242 4.04 6.23 -7.21
C LEU A 242 5.49 6.36 -7.69
N LEU A 243 5.76 6.40 -8.99
CA LEU A 243 7.12 6.59 -9.52
C LEU A 243 7.79 7.91 -9.09
N ASN A 244 7.01 8.95 -8.75
CA ASN A 244 7.54 10.25 -8.31
C ASN A 244 7.61 10.39 -6.78
N THR A 245 6.94 9.51 -6.03
CA THR A 245 6.81 9.63 -4.56
C THR A 245 7.42 8.47 -3.81
N SER A 246 7.56 7.29 -4.44
CA SER A 246 8.31 6.18 -3.86
C SER A 246 9.79 6.50 -3.84
N ASN A 247 10.47 6.06 -2.79
CA ASN A 247 11.92 6.06 -2.69
C ASN A 247 12.45 4.62 -2.52
N HIS A 248 11.76 3.65 -3.12
CA HIS A 248 12.06 2.23 -2.96
C HIS A 248 12.08 1.54 -4.33
N SER A 249 13.28 1.21 -4.80
CA SER A 249 13.53 0.63 -6.13
C SER A 249 12.71 -0.63 -6.43
N GLY A 250 12.50 -1.50 -5.44
CA GLY A 250 11.63 -2.67 -5.59
C GLY A 250 10.14 -2.36 -5.84
N VAL A 251 9.59 -1.28 -5.23
CA VAL A 251 8.21 -0.85 -5.49
C VAL A 251 8.12 -0.22 -6.88
N GLU A 252 9.11 0.58 -7.26
CA GLU A 252 9.19 1.17 -8.61
C GLU A 252 9.28 0.08 -9.68
N ALA A 253 10.11 -0.94 -9.47
CA ALA A 253 10.20 -2.11 -10.34
C ALA A 253 8.84 -2.83 -10.49
N PHE A 254 8.10 -2.98 -9.39
CA PHE A 254 6.74 -3.52 -9.40
C PHE A 254 5.75 -2.66 -10.21
N ILE A 255 5.85 -1.33 -10.12
CA ILE A 255 5.04 -0.41 -10.92
C ILE A 255 5.43 -0.48 -12.41
N ILE A 256 6.73 -0.54 -12.73
CA ILE A 256 7.23 -0.70 -14.10
C ILE A 256 6.71 -2.01 -14.73
N GLN A 257 6.69 -3.09 -13.95
CA GLN A 257 6.11 -4.36 -14.38
C GLN A 257 4.60 -4.25 -14.65
N ASN A 258 3.86 -3.49 -13.86
CA ASN A 258 2.44 -3.20 -14.11
C ASN A 258 2.23 -2.32 -15.35
N ILE A 259 3.11 -1.34 -15.59
CA ILE A 259 3.12 -0.52 -16.82
C ILE A 259 3.28 -1.43 -18.05
N LYS A 260 4.26 -2.35 -18.03
CA LYS A 260 4.47 -3.35 -19.10
C LYS A 260 3.19 -4.14 -19.40
N ASN A 261 2.49 -4.58 -18.36
CA ASN A 261 1.24 -5.35 -18.49
C ASN A 261 0.12 -4.51 -19.13
N GLN A 262 0.02 -3.22 -18.78
CA GLN A 262 -0.96 -2.31 -19.38
C GLN A 262 -0.65 -2.01 -20.85
N ILE A 263 0.64 -1.89 -21.21
CA ILE A 263 1.08 -1.73 -22.60
C ILE A 263 0.71 -2.97 -23.41
N ASP A 264 1.05 -4.17 -22.93
CA ASP A 264 0.69 -5.44 -23.59
C ASP A 264 -0.82 -5.56 -23.82
N THR A 265 -1.63 -5.21 -22.81
CA THR A 265 -3.09 -5.21 -22.93
C THR A 265 -3.58 -4.18 -23.96
N SER A 266 -2.96 -3.00 -24.00
CA SER A 266 -3.36 -1.91 -24.89
C SER A 266 -2.99 -2.18 -26.35
N LEU A 267 -1.86 -2.84 -26.61
CA LEU A 267 -1.45 -3.25 -27.95
C LEU A 267 -2.30 -4.40 -28.52
N LYS A 268 -2.85 -5.27 -27.65
CA LYS A 268 -3.70 -6.39 -28.07
C LYS A 268 -5.15 -5.99 -28.38
N ARG A 269 -5.66 -4.92 -27.75
CA ARG A 269 -7.06 -4.51 -27.89
C ARG A 269 -7.20 -3.46 -28.99
N THR A 270 -8.13 -3.68 -29.92
CA THR A 270 -8.43 -2.75 -31.02
C THR A 270 -9.07 -1.43 -30.57
N TYR A 271 -9.44 -1.30 -29.29
CA TYR A 271 -10.08 -0.11 -28.73
C TYR A 271 -9.11 0.76 -27.91
N ASN A 272 -8.77 1.93 -28.47
CA ASN A 272 -8.52 3.25 -27.87
C ASN A 272 -8.06 3.40 -26.40
N ASN A 273 -7.23 2.51 -25.84
CA ASN A 273 -6.54 2.80 -24.58
C ASN A 273 -5.34 3.72 -24.81
N LYS A 274 -5.61 5.01 -24.95
CA LYS A 274 -4.60 6.04 -25.26
C LYS A 274 -3.63 6.35 -24.12
N TRP A 275 -3.85 5.79 -22.91
CA TRP A 275 -3.04 6.09 -21.73
C TRP A 275 -1.71 5.33 -21.70
N PHE A 276 -1.63 4.19 -22.38
CA PHE A 276 -0.45 3.32 -22.41
C PHE A 276 0.08 3.11 -23.84
N THR A 277 -0.19 4.06 -24.73
CA THR A 277 0.35 4.17 -26.09
C THR A 277 0.62 5.65 -26.41
N GLY A 278 1.37 5.91 -27.48
CA GLY A 278 1.65 7.27 -27.96
C GLY A 278 2.20 8.23 -26.89
N PRO A 279 1.87 9.54 -26.95
CA PRO A 279 2.49 10.56 -26.11
C PRO A 279 2.30 10.39 -24.59
N GLN A 280 1.18 9.79 -24.15
CA GLN A 280 0.97 9.53 -22.73
C GLN A 280 1.94 8.47 -22.22
N LEU A 281 2.15 7.40 -22.99
CA LEU A 281 3.18 6.41 -22.66
C LEU A 281 4.57 7.05 -22.62
N ILE A 282 4.92 7.90 -23.59
CA ILE A 282 6.22 8.60 -23.59
C ILE A 282 6.42 9.41 -22.31
N SER A 283 5.42 10.16 -21.86
CA SER A 283 5.51 10.90 -20.60
C SER A 283 5.75 9.99 -19.38
N LEU A 284 5.29 8.75 -19.41
CA LEU A 284 5.53 7.78 -18.36
C LEU A 284 6.91 7.13 -18.50
N LEU A 285 7.36 6.85 -19.73
CA LEU A 285 8.69 6.33 -20.02
C LEU A 285 9.80 7.33 -19.64
N ASP A 286 9.56 8.63 -19.76
CA ASP A 286 10.50 9.66 -19.28
C ASP A 286 10.79 9.53 -17.76
N LEU A 287 9.83 9.02 -16.98
CA LEU A 287 10.04 8.74 -15.55
C LEU A 287 10.77 7.40 -15.33
N VAL A 288 10.40 6.38 -16.10
CA VAL A 288 10.92 5.01 -15.95
C VAL A 288 12.36 4.88 -16.45
N LEU A 289 12.66 5.50 -17.60
CA LEU A 289 13.95 5.47 -18.31
C LEU A 289 14.79 6.68 -17.91
N SER A 290 14.92 6.92 -16.61
CA SER A 290 15.73 7.99 -16.04
C SER A 290 16.62 7.43 -14.93
N LEU A 291 17.82 7.99 -14.82
CA LEU A 291 18.75 7.75 -13.72
C LEU A 291 18.78 9.01 -12.86
N PRO A 292 18.45 8.94 -11.54
CA PRO A 292 18.34 10.11 -10.67
C PRO A 292 19.55 11.05 -10.74
N ASP A 293 20.76 10.48 -10.69
CA ASP A 293 22.03 11.21 -10.70
C ASP A 293 22.84 10.90 -11.98
N GLY A 294 22.15 10.52 -13.06
CA GLY A 294 22.80 10.13 -14.31
C GLY A 294 23.81 8.99 -14.10
N ALA A 295 25.04 9.18 -14.58
CA ALA A 295 26.12 8.18 -14.47
C ALA A 295 26.59 7.93 -13.03
N GLU A 296 26.32 8.83 -12.09
CA GLU A 296 26.74 8.72 -10.68
C GLU A 296 25.72 8.00 -9.80
N THR A 297 24.58 7.59 -10.37
CA THR A 297 23.52 6.86 -9.66
C THR A 297 24.07 5.60 -9.00
N ASP A 298 23.71 5.34 -7.73
CA ASP A 298 23.99 4.07 -7.07
C ASP A 298 23.22 2.93 -7.77
N LEU A 299 23.93 2.19 -8.62
CA LEU A 299 23.37 1.11 -9.42
C LEU A 299 22.98 -0.12 -8.59
N LEU A 300 23.54 -0.31 -7.40
CA LEU A 300 23.17 -1.43 -6.53
C LEU A 300 21.83 -1.16 -5.87
N GLN A 301 21.68 0.03 -5.27
CA GLN A 301 20.42 0.43 -4.65
C GLN A 301 19.26 0.50 -5.66
N ASN A 302 19.57 0.89 -6.91
CA ASN A 302 18.60 1.02 -7.99
C ASN A 302 18.50 -0.21 -8.91
N SER A 303 19.19 -1.31 -8.60
CA SER A 303 19.30 -2.48 -9.48
C SER A 303 17.94 -3.04 -9.91
N ASP A 304 17.00 -3.21 -8.99
CA ASP A 304 15.64 -3.70 -9.27
C ASP A 304 14.90 -2.79 -10.27
N ARG A 305 14.93 -1.47 -10.04
CA ARG A 305 14.30 -0.47 -10.92
C ARG A 305 14.93 -0.49 -12.30
N ILE A 306 16.27 -0.44 -12.38
CA ILE A 306 17.02 -0.44 -13.64
C ILE A 306 16.73 -1.70 -14.45
N MET A 307 16.74 -2.86 -13.80
CA MET A 307 16.42 -4.13 -14.43
C MET A 307 14.98 -4.16 -14.95
N ALA A 308 14.01 -3.65 -14.20
CA ALA A 308 12.64 -3.54 -14.68
C ALA A 308 12.52 -2.59 -15.88
N SER A 309 13.20 -1.44 -15.84
CA SER A 309 13.27 -0.45 -16.93
C SER A 309 13.86 -1.04 -18.20
N LEU A 310 15.01 -1.73 -18.11
CA LEU A 310 15.64 -2.40 -19.26
C LEU A 310 14.76 -3.51 -19.83
N ASN A 311 14.10 -4.30 -18.98
CA ASN A 311 13.19 -5.34 -19.44
C ASN A 311 11.91 -4.77 -20.10
N LEU A 312 11.42 -3.61 -19.63
CA LEU A 312 10.35 -2.88 -20.31
C LEU A 312 10.81 -2.39 -21.68
N LEU A 313 11.99 -1.76 -21.77
CA LEU A 313 12.53 -1.26 -23.04
C LEU A 313 12.76 -2.41 -24.03
N ARG A 314 13.34 -3.53 -23.56
CA ARG A 314 13.47 -4.77 -24.34
C ARG A 314 12.13 -5.24 -24.88
N TYR A 315 11.09 -5.24 -24.05
CA TYR A 315 9.75 -5.65 -24.45
C TYR A 315 9.19 -4.73 -25.56
N LEU A 316 9.34 -3.42 -25.41
CA LEU A 316 8.86 -2.42 -26.38
C LEU A 316 9.53 -2.59 -27.74
N VAL A 317 10.86 -2.72 -27.79
CA VAL A 317 11.63 -2.92 -29.04
C VAL A 317 11.21 -4.21 -29.77
N ILE A 318 10.87 -5.26 -29.02
CA ILE A 318 10.42 -6.53 -29.62
C ILE A 318 9.01 -6.41 -30.20
N LYS A 319 8.11 -5.72 -29.49
CA LYS A 319 6.67 -5.73 -29.77
C LYS A 319 6.20 -4.64 -30.70
N ASP A 320 6.76 -3.44 -30.62
CA ASP A 320 6.38 -2.34 -31.49
C ASP A 320 7.26 -2.33 -32.74
N ASN A 321 6.63 -2.24 -33.91
CA ASN A 321 7.37 -2.16 -35.17
C ASN A 321 7.62 -0.71 -35.54
N GLU A 322 8.78 -0.40 -36.12
CA GLU A 322 9.17 0.97 -36.46
C GLU A 322 8.18 1.67 -37.41
N ASN A 323 7.62 0.92 -38.36
CA ASN A 323 6.67 1.44 -39.34
C ASN A 323 5.28 1.78 -38.75
N ASP A 324 4.91 1.17 -37.62
CA ASP A 324 3.62 1.37 -36.96
C ASP A 324 3.75 2.36 -35.79
N ASN A 325 4.79 2.15 -34.96
CA ASN A 325 5.21 3.01 -33.87
C ASN A 325 4.05 3.40 -32.93
N GLN A 326 3.21 2.43 -32.58
CA GLN A 326 2.03 2.67 -31.75
C GLN A 326 2.39 3.18 -30.35
N THR A 327 3.56 2.77 -29.84
CA THR A 327 4.03 3.17 -28.51
C THR A 327 4.70 4.54 -28.52
N GLY A 328 5.12 5.03 -29.70
CA GLY A 328 5.93 6.24 -29.85
C GLY A 328 7.42 6.03 -29.56
N LEU A 329 7.84 4.81 -29.19
CA LEU A 329 9.23 4.48 -28.82
C LEU A 329 10.22 4.93 -29.89
N TRP A 330 9.95 4.64 -31.16
CA TRP A 330 10.90 4.85 -32.25
C TRP A 330 11.16 6.34 -32.49
N THR A 331 10.18 7.21 -32.18
CA THR A 331 10.33 8.66 -32.24
C THR A 331 11.30 9.17 -31.17
N GLU A 332 11.27 8.57 -29.98
CA GLU A 332 12.04 9.01 -28.80
C GLU A 332 13.34 8.21 -28.61
N LEU A 333 13.62 7.22 -29.46
CA LEU A 333 14.74 6.30 -29.31
C LEU A 333 16.08 7.02 -29.11
N ARG A 334 16.35 8.05 -29.91
CA ARG A 334 17.58 8.84 -29.80
C ARG A 334 17.69 9.57 -28.45
N LYS A 335 16.57 10.04 -27.88
CA LYS A 335 16.54 10.68 -26.57
C LYS A 335 16.82 9.63 -25.47
N ILE A 336 16.21 8.45 -25.57
CA ILE A 336 16.41 7.33 -24.64
C ILE A 336 17.87 6.86 -24.67
N GLU A 337 18.45 6.67 -25.85
CA GLU A 337 19.86 6.28 -26.01
C GLU A 337 20.80 7.27 -25.31
N ASN A 338 20.59 8.58 -25.53
CA ASN A 338 21.48 9.60 -25.00
C ASN A 338 21.32 9.82 -23.50
N ASN A 339 20.09 9.82 -22.99
CA ASN A 339 19.81 10.21 -21.61
C ASN A 339 19.86 9.02 -20.64
N PHE A 340 19.51 7.82 -21.11
CA PHE A 340 19.42 6.62 -20.27
C PHE A 340 20.53 5.61 -20.58
N LEU A 341 20.60 5.08 -21.82
CA LEU A 341 21.50 3.96 -22.14
C LEU A 341 22.99 4.34 -22.02
N LYS A 342 23.40 5.47 -22.61
CA LYS A 342 24.80 5.96 -22.51
C LYS A 342 25.20 6.32 -21.08
N SER A 343 24.28 6.95 -20.34
CA SER A 343 24.49 7.27 -18.92
C SER A 343 24.67 6.00 -18.10
N LEU A 344 23.86 4.97 -18.36
CA LEU A 344 23.95 3.68 -17.68
C LEU A 344 25.26 2.94 -18.01
N HIS A 345 25.69 2.93 -19.27
CA HIS A 345 27.01 2.42 -19.66
C HIS A 345 28.14 3.10 -18.89
N THR A 346 28.09 4.43 -18.82
CA THR A 346 29.10 5.22 -18.10
C THR A 346 29.10 4.85 -16.61
N GLY A 347 27.92 4.78 -15.98
CA GLY A 347 27.80 4.39 -14.57
C GLY A 347 28.27 2.96 -14.30
N LEU A 348 27.99 2.00 -15.19
CA LEU A 348 28.47 0.62 -15.07
C LEU A 348 30.00 0.56 -15.13
N ASN A 349 30.61 1.24 -16.10
CA ASN A 349 32.06 1.29 -16.24
C ASN A 349 32.74 1.90 -15.02
N MET A 350 32.20 3.03 -14.52
CA MET A 350 32.70 3.68 -13.31
C MET A 350 32.55 2.77 -12.08
N SER A 351 31.37 2.17 -11.91
CA SER A 351 31.07 1.30 -10.77
C SER A 351 31.95 0.05 -10.76
N LYS A 352 32.08 -0.65 -11.90
CA LYS A 352 32.94 -1.84 -12.01
C LYS A 352 34.40 -1.50 -11.70
N ALA A 353 34.94 -0.44 -12.32
CA ALA A 353 36.32 -0.02 -12.06
C ALA A 353 36.57 0.31 -10.59
N HIS A 354 35.63 0.97 -9.92
CA HIS A 354 35.71 1.27 -8.48
C HIS A 354 35.74 -0.01 -7.63
N TYR A 355 34.80 -0.93 -7.85
CA TYR A 355 34.71 -2.16 -7.07
C TYR A 355 35.87 -3.13 -7.34
N GLU A 356 36.33 -3.23 -8.59
CA GLU A 356 37.53 -4.01 -8.95
C GLU A 356 38.79 -3.47 -8.28
N ALA A 357 38.96 -2.14 -8.24
CA ALA A 357 40.07 -1.50 -7.54
C ALA A 357 40.02 -1.75 -6.03
N GLU A 358 38.84 -1.70 -5.41
CA GLU A 358 38.69 -1.97 -3.97
C GLU A 358 38.93 -3.45 -3.64
N ILE A 359 38.52 -4.39 -4.50
CA ILE A 359 38.86 -5.81 -4.38
C ILE A 359 40.38 -6.01 -4.43
N LYS A 360 41.05 -5.41 -5.41
CA LYS A 360 42.51 -5.54 -5.57
C LYS A 360 43.26 -5.00 -4.34
N LYS A 361 42.86 -3.83 -3.86
CA LYS A 361 43.40 -3.21 -2.63
C LYS A 361 43.20 -4.08 -1.39
N ASN A 362 42.04 -4.74 -1.26
CA ASN A 362 41.78 -5.66 -0.15
C ASN A 362 42.61 -6.96 -0.24
N GLN A 363 42.86 -7.45 -1.45
CA GLN A 363 43.75 -8.59 -1.70
C GLN A 363 45.21 -8.25 -1.39
N GLU A 364 45.69 -7.07 -1.80
CA GLU A 364 47.04 -6.58 -1.50
C GLU A 364 47.26 -6.37 0.01
N LYS A 365 46.29 -5.75 0.71
CA LYS A 365 46.33 -5.63 2.18
C LYS A 365 46.35 -6.99 2.88
N SER A 366 45.61 -7.98 2.37
CA SER A 366 45.61 -9.33 2.94
C SER A 366 46.94 -10.06 2.72
N GLN A 367 47.73 -9.67 1.71
CA GLN A 367 49.08 -10.19 1.47
C GLN A 367 50.15 -9.48 2.33
N GLU A 368 49.97 -8.18 2.64
CA GLU A 368 50.88 -7.43 3.53
C GLU A 368 50.60 -7.69 5.02
N VAL A 369 49.36 -8.03 5.39
CA VAL A 369 48.92 -8.25 6.78
C VAL A 369 48.96 -9.74 7.15
N GLN A 370 50.13 -10.36 7.04
CA GLN A 370 50.51 -11.48 7.92
C GLN A 370 51.06 -10.99 9.28
N LYS A 371 51.01 -9.68 9.56
CA LYS A 371 51.47 -9.07 10.82
C LYS A 371 50.66 -7.84 11.25
N SER A 372 49.35 -7.97 11.46
CA SER A 372 48.60 -7.22 12.51
C SER A 372 47.09 -7.41 12.35
N GLU A 373 46.42 -7.86 13.39
CA GLU A 373 44.96 -7.87 13.48
C GLU A 373 44.43 -6.44 13.56
N ASP A 374 44.27 -5.73 12.44
CA ASP A 374 43.61 -4.44 12.44
C ASP A 374 42.27 -4.47 11.69
N LEU A 375 41.23 -4.37 12.52
CA LEU A 375 39.81 -4.34 12.19
C LEU A 375 39.46 -3.02 11.49
N CYS A 376 39.11 -3.06 10.20
CA CYS A 376 38.68 -1.88 9.45
C CYS A 376 37.16 -1.68 9.53
N SER A 377 36.72 -0.47 9.91
CA SER A 377 35.32 -0.03 9.89
C SER A 377 34.96 0.59 8.53
N ILE A 378 33.85 0.16 7.95
CA ILE A 378 33.28 0.75 6.73
C ILE A 378 31.97 1.43 7.15
N THR A 379 31.88 2.74 6.89
CA THR A 379 30.68 3.54 7.15
C THR A 379 29.87 3.64 5.86
N ILE A 380 28.64 3.14 5.86
CA ILE A 380 27.66 3.34 4.79
C ILE A 380 26.51 4.15 5.40
N GLY A 381 26.26 5.35 4.90
CA GLY A 381 25.09 6.15 5.33
C GLY A 381 25.11 6.71 6.75
N GLY A 382 26.28 6.79 7.42
CA GLY A 382 26.42 7.44 8.72
C GLY A 382 26.18 6.57 9.96
N GLU A 383 25.94 5.27 9.80
CA GLU A 383 25.89 4.30 10.92
C GLU A 383 27.01 3.25 10.80
N ASP A 384 27.67 2.94 11.93
CA ASP A 384 28.76 1.96 11.99
C ASP A 384 28.20 0.53 12.03
N LEU A 385 28.40 -0.23 10.95
CA LEU A 385 28.05 -1.66 10.88
C LEU A 385 28.96 -2.52 11.78
N PRO A 386 28.46 -3.65 12.33
CA PRO A 386 29.30 -4.57 13.08
C PRO A 386 30.46 -5.09 12.21
N LYS A 387 31.67 -5.08 12.78
CA LYS A 387 32.94 -5.38 12.11
C LYS A 387 32.90 -6.76 11.42
N MET A 388 32.76 -6.76 10.10
CA MET A 388 32.69 -7.95 9.26
C MET A 388 34.09 -8.49 8.93
N PRO A 389 34.34 -9.82 8.97
CA PRO A 389 35.62 -10.41 8.59
C PRO A 389 36.04 -10.08 7.14
N PRO A 390 37.33 -9.92 6.83
CA PRO A 390 37.82 -9.52 5.50
C PRO A 390 37.34 -10.42 4.35
N GLU A 391 37.22 -11.73 4.57
CA GLU A 391 36.71 -12.67 3.58
C GLU A 391 35.24 -12.43 3.22
N MET A 392 34.43 -12.03 4.20
CA MET A 392 33.02 -11.68 3.96
C MET A 392 32.90 -10.35 3.22
N GLN A 393 33.79 -9.38 3.48
CA GLN A 393 33.84 -8.12 2.74
C GLN A 393 34.13 -8.34 1.25
N LEU A 394 35.11 -9.20 0.93
CA LEU A 394 35.41 -9.57 -0.47
C LEU A 394 34.21 -10.21 -1.17
N LYS A 395 33.46 -11.08 -0.48
CA LYS A 395 32.24 -11.69 -1.04
C LYS A 395 31.16 -10.64 -1.36
N VAL A 396 30.99 -9.63 -0.50
CA VAL A 396 30.04 -8.54 -0.75
C VAL A 396 30.44 -7.74 -2.01
N LEU A 397 31.73 -7.40 -2.16
CA LEU A 397 32.22 -6.70 -3.35
C LEU A 397 32.05 -7.52 -4.63
N HIS A 398 32.32 -8.83 -4.58
CA HIS A 398 32.04 -9.72 -5.72
C HIS A 398 30.54 -9.81 -6.05
N SER A 399 29.67 -9.81 -5.03
CA SER A 399 28.22 -9.78 -5.25
C SER A 399 27.78 -8.52 -6.00
N ALA A 400 28.40 -7.37 -5.73
CA ALA A 400 28.12 -6.13 -6.46
C ALA A 400 28.51 -6.23 -7.94
N LEU A 401 29.69 -6.80 -8.23
CA LEU A 401 30.14 -7.01 -9.62
C LEU A 401 29.18 -7.91 -10.40
N PHE A 402 28.68 -9.00 -9.79
CA PHE A 402 27.68 -9.85 -10.45
C PHE A 402 26.38 -9.10 -10.79
N THR A 403 25.95 -8.19 -9.92
CA THR A 403 24.79 -7.32 -10.21
C THR A 403 25.07 -6.41 -11.41
N PHE A 404 26.27 -5.82 -11.50
CA PHE A 404 26.65 -4.99 -12.65
C PHE A 404 26.73 -5.80 -13.96
N ASP A 405 27.32 -6.99 -13.91
CA ASP A 405 27.38 -7.90 -15.07
C ASP A 405 25.97 -8.30 -15.53
N LEU A 406 25.05 -8.55 -14.60
CA LEU A 406 23.66 -8.84 -14.94
C LEU A 406 22.99 -7.66 -15.65
N ILE A 407 23.14 -6.44 -15.13
CA ILE A 407 22.57 -5.24 -15.76
C ILE A 407 23.16 -5.03 -17.16
N GLU A 408 24.49 -5.14 -17.29
CA GLU A 408 25.18 -4.96 -18.57
C GLU A 408 24.75 -6.00 -19.61
N SER A 409 24.55 -7.25 -19.20
CA SER A 409 24.08 -8.31 -20.11
C SER A 409 22.70 -8.00 -20.71
N VAL A 410 21.80 -7.41 -19.92
CA VAL A 410 20.47 -7.01 -20.40
C VAL A 410 20.56 -5.74 -21.25
N LEU A 411 21.39 -4.77 -20.86
CA LEU A 411 21.65 -3.56 -21.63
C LEU A 411 22.17 -3.89 -23.03
N ALA A 412 23.22 -4.72 -23.12
CA ALA A 412 23.78 -5.15 -24.40
C ALA A 412 22.72 -5.85 -25.27
N ARG A 413 21.85 -6.66 -24.67
CA ARG A 413 20.75 -7.31 -25.41
C ARG A 413 19.70 -6.31 -25.93
N VAL A 414 19.42 -5.25 -25.19
CA VAL A 414 18.51 -4.19 -25.64
C VAL A 414 19.10 -3.48 -26.86
N GLU A 415 20.38 -3.11 -26.81
CA GLU A 415 21.07 -2.42 -27.90
C GLU A 415 21.17 -3.29 -29.16
N GLU A 416 21.48 -4.57 -29.01
CA GLU A 416 21.49 -5.54 -30.11
C GLU A 416 20.12 -5.59 -30.82
N LEU A 417 19.03 -5.61 -30.05
CA LEU A 417 17.67 -5.64 -30.61
C LEU A 417 17.31 -4.33 -31.33
N ILE A 418 17.72 -3.19 -30.79
CA ILE A 418 17.53 -1.88 -31.42
C ILE A 418 18.26 -1.84 -32.77
N GLU A 419 19.52 -2.30 -32.81
CA GLU A 419 20.32 -2.34 -34.04
C GLU A 419 19.69 -3.25 -35.10
N ILE A 420 19.28 -4.47 -34.72
CA ILE A 420 18.65 -5.45 -35.63
C ILE A 420 17.37 -4.88 -36.24
N LYS A 421 16.51 -4.29 -35.41
CA LYS A 421 15.22 -3.75 -35.85
C LYS A 421 15.40 -2.56 -36.80
N THR A 422 16.29 -1.63 -36.45
CA THR A 422 16.54 -0.42 -37.27
C THR A 422 17.16 -0.78 -38.64
N LYS A 423 18.08 -1.75 -38.68
CA LYS A 423 18.68 -2.22 -39.94
C LYS A 423 17.67 -2.91 -40.85
N ALA A 424 16.83 -3.79 -40.31
CA ALA A 424 15.80 -4.49 -41.09
C ALA A 424 14.86 -3.50 -41.79
N THR A 425 14.42 -2.44 -41.11
CA THR A 425 13.56 -1.40 -41.70
C THR A 425 14.29 -0.63 -42.81
N SER A 426 15.59 -0.37 -42.64
CA SER A 426 16.39 0.31 -43.67
C SER A 426 16.53 -0.51 -44.96
N GLU A 427 16.65 -1.83 -44.84
CA GLU A 427 16.78 -2.74 -45.98
C GLU A 427 15.44 -2.96 -46.70
N GLU A 428 14.32 -3.07 -45.97
CA GLU A 428 12.98 -3.14 -46.55
C GLU A 428 12.64 -1.88 -47.37
N ASN A 429 13.04 -0.70 -46.89
CA ASN A 429 12.83 0.57 -47.61
C ASN A 429 13.70 0.72 -48.87
N ILE A 430 14.79 -0.04 -49.00
CA ILE A 430 15.65 -0.05 -50.20
C ILE A 430 15.09 -1.01 -51.26
N GLY A 431 14.43 -2.09 -50.86
CA GLY A 431 13.83 -3.08 -51.77
C GLY A 431 12.51 -2.64 -52.45
N ILE A 432 11.93 -1.50 -52.05
CA ILE A 432 10.66 -0.96 -52.59
C ILE A 432 10.89 0.21 -53.58
N LYS A 433 12.16 0.57 -53.87
CA LYS A 433 12.49 1.65 -54.83
C LYS A 433 12.64 1.19 -56.27
#